data_AF-A0A094EN07-F1
#
_entry.id   AF-A0A094EN07-F1
#
_cell.length_a   1.000
_cell.length_b   1.000
_cell.length_c   1.000
_cell.angle_alpha   90.00
_cell.angle_beta   90.00
_cell.angle_gamma   90.00
#
_symmetry.space_group_name_H-M   'P 1'
#
loop_
_entity.id
_entity.type
_entity.pdbx_description
1 polymer ?
#
loop_
_entity_poly.entity_id
_entity_poly.type
_entity_poly.pdbx_seq_one_letter_code
_entity_poly.pdbx_strand_id
1 'polypeptide(L)'
;MEVTTVGDLPKDKALNAIRMYRSKYFFEDPDESVLSQVYEKIGGRLTFLNKVAKSTDMIKTCDEIFAVEKQWFLNQCGLLGMEMDDDVMDQQKYASAAMVLAQALVDQEAEGDGPIYDPEHGHDLPSLPLHKARQVMTRADFIRDYDHINIFTITSSAMVRADSVPMQRAFREICAEPGFREYLDATLQRISDIESLGRTRELVAKDLVLGGKYVINQEKGGFGKVIQLVMPPEDDDDDDDKEEGKGGKNDS
;
A
#
# COMPACT_ATOMS: atom_id res chain seq x y z
N MET A 1 5.49 -6.40 -26.26
CA MET A 1 5.13 -7.72 -25.68
C MET A 1 3.69 -7.59 -25.24
N GLU A 2 2.75 -8.25 -25.92
CA GLU A 2 1.33 -8.19 -25.61
C GLU A 2 1.05 -9.27 -24.56
N VAL A 3 0.71 -8.87 -23.33
CA VAL A 3 0.42 -9.78 -22.22
C VAL A 3 -1.08 -9.95 -22.16
N THR A 4 -1.58 -11.15 -22.50
CA THR A 4 -3.00 -11.48 -22.39
C THR A 4 -3.32 -11.87 -20.95
N THR A 5 -4.05 -11.02 -20.24
CA THR A 5 -4.55 -11.32 -18.90
C THR A 5 -5.66 -12.38 -18.98
N VAL A 6 -5.51 -13.50 -18.29
CA VAL A 6 -6.55 -14.54 -18.19
C VAL A 6 -7.51 -14.14 -17.08
N GLY A 7 -8.74 -13.77 -17.44
CA GLY A 7 -9.79 -13.44 -16.47
C GLY A 7 -10.54 -14.67 -15.94
N ASP A 8 -11.43 -14.40 -14.98
CA ASP A 8 -12.34 -15.41 -14.45
C ASP A 8 -13.30 -15.94 -15.52
N LEU A 9 -13.67 -17.22 -15.42
CA LEU A 9 -14.66 -17.82 -16.29
C LEU A 9 -16.06 -17.23 -16.02
N PRO A 10 -16.86 -16.97 -17.07
CA PRO A 10 -18.30 -16.76 -16.94
C PRO A 10 -18.98 -17.92 -16.20
N LYS A 11 -20.12 -17.64 -15.54
CA LYS A 11 -20.81 -18.59 -14.67
C LYS A 11 -21.08 -19.94 -15.34
N ASP A 12 -21.68 -19.95 -16.52
CA ASP A 12 -21.97 -21.15 -17.30
C ASP A 12 -20.73 -22.03 -17.53
N LYS A 13 -19.61 -21.41 -17.90
CA LYS A 13 -18.34 -22.11 -18.13
C LYS A 13 -17.71 -22.59 -16.83
N ALA A 14 -17.84 -21.83 -15.74
CA ALA A 14 -17.32 -22.22 -14.44
C ALA A 14 -18.05 -23.44 -13.86
N LEU A 15 -19.39 -23.45 -13.94
CA LEU A 15 -20.20 -24.60 -13.49
C LEU A 15 -19.88 -25.86 -14.31
N ASN A 16 -19.80 -25.72 -15.63
CA ASN A 16 -19.40 -26.82 -16.52
C ASN A 16 -17.98 -27.32 -16.21
N ALA A 17 -17.03 -26.43 -15.91
CA ALA A 17 -15.66 -26.81 -15.54
C ALA A 17 -15.64 -27.64 -14.24
N ILE A 18 -16.37 -27.23 -13.21
CA ILE A 18 -16.46 -28.00 -11.95
C ILE A 18 -17.06 -29.37 -12.23
N ARG A 19 -18.18 -29.45 -12.98
CA ARG A 19 -18.83 -30.72 -13.36
C ARG A 19 -17.86 -31.66 -14.10
N MET A 20 -17.12 -31.14 -15.08
CA MET A 20 -16.12 -31.92 -15.82
C MET A 20 -14.98 -32.42 -14.91
N TYR A 21 -14.48 -31.58 -14.01
CA TYR A 21 -13.44 -31.99 -13.06
C TYR A 21 -13.95 -33.04 -12.07
N ARG A 22 -15.18 -32.89 -11.56
CA ARG A 22 -15.82 -33.84 -10.65
C ARG A 22 -16.03 -35.20 -11.28
N SER A 23 -16.57 -35.22 -12.50
CA SER A 23 -16.72 -36.46 -13.27
C SER A 23 -15.37 -37.13 -13.53
N LYS A 24 -14.31 -36.35 -13.79
CA LYS A 24 -12.96 -36.88 -14.05
C LYS A 24 -12.25 -37.45 -12.81
N TYR A 25 -12.35 -36.78 -11.66
CA TYR A 25 -11.59 -37.14 -10.46
C TYR A 25 -12.35 -38.04 -9.48
N PHE A 26 -13.68 -37.87 -9.40
CA PHE A 26 -14.53 -38.59 -8.45
C PHE A 26 -15.63 -39.44 -9.13
N PHE A 27 -15.80 -39.33 -10.46
CA PHE A 27 -16.90 -39.96 -11.18
C PHE A 27 -18.29 -39.51 -10.67
N GLU A 28 -18.35 -38.27 -10.17
CA GLU A 28 -19.56 -37.65 -9.63
C GLU A 28 -20.14 -36.62 -10.60
N ASP A 29 -21.46 -36.46 -10.59
CA ASP A 29 -22.17 -35.32 -11.17
C ASP A 29 -22.89 -34.58 -10.04
N PRO A 30 -22.30 -33.51 -9.48
CA PRO A 30 -22.90 -32.79 -8.37
C PRO A 30 -24.19 -32.08 -8.78
N ASP A 31 -25.12 -31.97 -7.84
CA ASP A 31 -26.36 -31.21 -8.01
C ASP A 31 -26.09 -29.75 -8.39
N GLU A 32 -26.97 -29.19 -9.22
CA GLU A 32 -26.87 -27.80 -9.70
C GLU A 32 -26.86 -26.77 -8.56
N SER A 33 -27.55 -27.07 -7.46
CA SER A 33 -27.54 -26.24 -6.25
C SER A 33 -26.17 -26.16 -5.60
N VAL A 34 -25.43 -27.27 -5.55
CA VAL A 34 -24.08 -27.32 -4.99
C VAL A 34 -23.10 -26.58 -5.89
N LEU A 35 -23.20 -26.78 -7.21
CA LEU A 35 -22.37 -26.06 -8.18
C LEU A 35 -22.60 -24.55 -8.12
N SER A 36 -23.86 -24.12 -8.03
CA SER A 36 -24.23 -22.71 -7.88
C SER A 36 -23.67 -22.11 -6.59
N GLN A 37 -23.78 -22.84 -5.47
CA GLN A 37 -23.24 -22.40 -4.18
C GLN A 37 -21.71 -22.30 -4.18
N VAL A 38 -21.02 -23.21 -4.86
CA VAL A 38 -19.56 -23.13 -5.06
C VAL A 38 -19.21 -21.87 -5.84
N TYR A 39 -19.87 -21.64 -6.97
CA TYR A 39 -19.60 -20.45 -7.80
C TYR A 39 -19.86 -19.15 -7.04
N GLU A 40 -20.94 -19.07 -6.26
CA GLU A 40 -21.26 -17.90 -5.43
C GLU A 40 -20.18 -17.61 -4.36
N LYS A 41 -19.49 -18.64 -3.87
CA LYS A 41 -18.44 -18.48 -2.86
C LYS A 41 -17.08 -18.10 -3.45
N ILE A 42 -16.70 -18.65 -4.59
CA ILE A 42 -15.32 -18.55 -5.13
C ILE A 42 -15.20 -17.86 -6.50
N GLY A 43 -16.31 -17.61 -7.20
CA GLY A 43 -16.32 -17.05 -8.55
C GLY A 43 -15.77 -17.98 -9.62
N GLY A 44 -15.34 -17.39 -10.75
CA GLY A 44 -14.91 -18.12 -11.95
C GLY A 44 -13.43 -18.41 -12.05
N ARG A 45 -12.64 -18.16 -11.00
CA ARG A 45 -11.18 -18.28 -11.05
C ARG A 45 -10.74 -19.73 -11.18
N LEU A 46 -10.05 -20.06 -12.28
CA LEU A 46 -9.67 -21.44 -12.64
C LEU A 46 -8.90 -22.19 -11.54
N THR A 47 -7.99 -21.51 -10.83
CA THR A 47 -7.21 -22.11 -9.74
C THR A 47 -8.10 -22.54 -8.58
N PHE A 48 -9.10 -21.73 -8.23
CA PHE A 48 -10.08 -22.04 -7.19
C PHE A 48 -11.04 -23.15 -7.63
N LEU A 49 -11.57 -23.07 -8.85
CA LEU A 49 -12.43 -24.11 -9.42
C LEU A 49 -11.73 -25.48 -9.42
N ASN A 50 -10.46 -25.53 -9.81
CA ASN A 50 -9.66 -26.75 -9.83
C ASN A 50 -9.40 -27.29 -8.42
N LYS A 51 -9.06 -26.41 -7.46
CA LYS A 51 -8.83 -26.80 -6.06
C LYS A 51 -10.12 -27.37 -5.43
N VAL A 52 -11.25 -26.69 -5.62
CA VAL A 52 -12.56 -27.13 -5.09
C VAL A 52 -13.02 -28.43 -5.73
N ALA A 53 -12.88 -28.58 -7.05
CA ALA A 53 -13.33 -29.79 -7.74
C ALA A 53 -12.53 -31.04 -7.39
N LYS A 54 -11.30 -30.90 -6.87
CA LYS A 54 -10.45 -32.00 -6.38
C LYS A 54 -10.63 -32.33 -4.91
N SER A 55 -11.36 -31.50 -4.15
CA SER A 55 -11.60 -31.74 -2.72
C SER A 55 -12.64 -32.83 -2.49
N THR A 56 -12.67 -33.45 -1.32
CA THR A 56 -13.80 -34.30 -0.93
C THR A 56 -15.04 -33.48 -0.57
N ASP A 57 -14.85 -32.30 0.04
CA ASP A 57 -15.93 -31.39 0.44
C ASP A 57 -15.74 -30.03 -0.25
N MET A 58 -16.55 -29.78 -1.28
CA MET A 58 -16.45 -28.55 -2.08
C MET A 58 -16.72 -27.30 -1.25
N ILE A 59 -17.75 -27.34 -0.40
CA ILE A 59 -18.22 -26.17 0.34
C ILE A 59 -17.20 -25.80 1.40
N LYS A 60 -16.70 -26.79 2.14
CA LYS A 60 -15.62 -26.57 3.11
C LYS A 60 -14.37 -25.98 2.44
N THR A 61 -13.97 -26.49 1.26
CA THR A 61 -12.81 -25.94 0.55
C THR A 61 -13.04 -24.52 0.03
N CYS A 62 -14.28 -24.14 -0.29
CA CYS A 62 -14.59 -22.74 -0.60
C CYS A 62 -14.35 -21.83 0.61
N ASP A 63 -14.75 -22.27 1.81
CA ASP A 63 -14.54 -21.51 3.05
C ASP A 63 -13.05 -21.47 3.44
N GLU A 64 -12.29 -22.52 3.18
CA GLU A 64 -10.82 -22.53 3.34
C GLU A 64 -10.13 -21.56 2.38
N ILE A 65 -10.57 -21.48 1.11
CA ILE A 65 -10.04 -20.49 0.14
C ILE A 65 -10.30 -19.08 0.65
N PHE A 66 -11.52 -18.80 1.12
CA PHE A 66 -11.87 -17.53 1.71
C PHE A 66 -10.98 -17.16 2.91
N ALA A 67 -10.77 -18.09 3.85
CA ALA A 67 -9.92 -17.86 5.01
C ALA A 67 -8.46 -17.56 4.62
N VAL A 68 -7.93 -18.27 3.62
CA VAL A 68 -6.57 -18.03 3.10
C VAL A 68 -6.46 -16.64 2.48
N GLU A 69 -7.44 -16.22 1.69
CA GLU A 69 -7.43 -14.89 1.03
C GLU A 69 -7.54 -13.76 2.06
N LYS A 70 -8.40 -13.91 3.09
CA LYS A 70 -8.50 -12.96 4.21
C LYS A 70 -7.17 -12.85 4.96
N GLN A 71 -6.58 -14.00 5.30
CA GLN A 71 -5.31 -14.03 6.02
C GLN A 71 -4.16 -13.47 5.16
N TRP A 72 -4.16 -13.74 3.85
CA TRP A 72 -3.19 -13.16 2.93
C TRP A 72 -3.25 -11.65 2.94
N PHE A 73 -4.44 -11.06 2.80
CA PHE A 73 -4.61 -9.62 2.82
C PHE A 73 -4.17 -8.99 4.15
N LEU A 74 -4.57 -9.58 5.28
CA LEU A 74 -4.16 -9.09 6.61
C LEU A 74 -2.65 -9.23 6.86
N ASN A 75 -2.01 -10.28 6.35
CA ASN A 75 -0.56 -10.44 6.47
C ASN A 75 0.22 -9.41 5.64
N GLN A 76 -0.30 -9.01 4.49
CA GLN A 76 0.36 -8.03 3.61
C GLN A 76 0.05 -6.58 4.01
N CYS A 77 -1.19 -6.33 4.43
CA CYS A 77 -1.75 -4.98 4.58
C CYS A 77 -2.38 -4.74 5.96
N GLY A 78 -1.98 -5.49 6.98
CA GLY A 78 -2.42 -5.28 8.36
C GLY A 78 -2.08 -3.87 8.88
N LEU A 79 -3.07 -3.25 9.51
CA LEU A 79 -2.95 -1.94 10.15
C LEU A 79 -2.35 -2.07 11.56
N LEU A 80 -1.62 -1.05 12.00
CA LEU A 80 -1.04 -0.99 13.34
C LEU A 80 -1.67 0.10 14.23
N GLY A 81 -2.45 1.02 13.67
CA GLY A 81 -3.11 2.08 14.41
C GLY A 81 -2.16 3.17 14.90
N MET A 82 -2.61 3.93 15.91
CA MET A 82 -1.87 5.06 16.47
C MET A 82 -0.57 4.66 17.19
N GLU A 83 -0.51 3.41 17.68
CA GLU A 83 0.60 2.89 18.49
C GLU A 83 1.79 2.41 17.64
N MET A 84 1.72 2.52 16.30
CA MET A 84 2.84 2.11 15.47
C MET A 84 4.13 2.89 15.77
N ASP A 85 5.26 2.19 15.61
CA ASP A 85 6.59 2.78 15.67
C ASP A 85 6.87 3.63 14.42
N ASP A 86 7.73 4.64 14.55
CA ASP A 86 8.17 5.47 13.43
C ASP A 86 8.93 4.64 12.38
N ASP A 87 9.64 3.59 12.81
CA ASP A 87 10.47 2.74 11.94
C ASP A 87 9.67 1.89 10.93
N VAL A 88 8.36 1.70 11.15
CA VAL A 88 7.49 0.91 10.27
C VAL A 88 6.61 1.76 9.35
N MET A 89 6.87 3.07 9.27
CA MET A 89 6.05 4.03 8.53
C MET A 89 5.83 3.64 7.06
N ASP A 90 6.87 3.20 6.34
CA ASP A 90 6.76 2.87 4.92
C ASP A 90 5.88 1.63 4.68
N GLN A 91 5.97 0.63 5.54
CA GLN A 91 5.08 -0.54 5.49
C GLN A 91 3.64 -0.14 5.82
N GLN A 92 3.42 0.78 6.76
CA GLN A 92 2.09 1.26 7.09
C GLN A 92 1.49 2.18 6.02
N LYS A 93 2.31 2.93 5.26
CA LYS A 93 1.84 3.61 4.03
C LYS A 93 1.35 2.59 3.00
N TYR A 94 2.08 1.48 2.83
CA TYR A 94 1.69 0.39 1.93
C TYR A 94 0.41 -0.30 2.40
N ALA A 95 0.29 -0.63 3.69
CA ALA A 95 -0.88 -1.29 4.24
C ALA A 95 -2.14 -0.40 4.20
N SER A 96 -2.03 0.83 4.70
CA SER A 96 -3.17 1.77 4.77
C SER A 96 -3.70 2.16 3.39
N ALA A 97 -2.84 2.34 2.38
CA ALA A 97 -3.26 2.63 1.02
C ALA A 97 -4.09 1.48 0.40
N ALA A 98 -3.75 0.23 0.70
CA ALA A 98 -4.55 -0.93 0.29
C ALA A 98 -5.90 -0.99 1.03
N MET A 99 -5.90 -0.72 2.34
CA MET A 99 -7.11 -0.71 3.17
C MET A 99 -8.09 0.39 2.75
N VAL A 100 -7.61 1.59 2.42
CA VAL A 100 -8.44 2.68 1.89
C VAL A 100 -9.08 2.28 0.55
N LEU A 101 -8.32 1.64 -0.34
CA LEU A 101 -8.86 1.16 -1.61
C LEU A 101 -9.88 0.03 -1.43
N ALA A 102 -9.63 -0.91 -0.51
CA ALA A 102 -10.56 -1.97 -0.15
C ALA A 102 -11.88 -1.39 0.41
N GLN A 103 -11.79 -0.44 1.34
CA GLN A 103 -12.95 0.29 1.89
C GLN A 103 -13.75 0.99 0.78
N ALA A 104 -13.07 1.67 -0.16
CA ALA A 104 -13.74 2.35 -1.27
C ALA A 104 -14.49 1.39 -2.20
N LEU A 105 -13.95 0.19 -2.47
CA LEU A 105 -14.63 -0.84 -3.25
C LEU A 105 -15.85 -1.40 -2.50
N VAL A 106 -15.74 -1.59 -1.18
CA VAL A 106 -16.86 -2.05 -0.34
C VAL A 106 -17.96 -0.98 -0.26
N ASP A 107 -17.59 0.30 -0.12
CA ASP A 107 -18.55 1.41 -0.11
C ASP A 107 -19.24 1.54 -1.47
N GLN A 108 -18.50 1.44 -2.58
CA GLN A 108 -19.07 1.44 -3.93
C GLN A 108 -20.05 0.27 -4.14
N GLU A 109 -19.74 -0.92 -3.59
CA GLU A 109 -20.63 -2.08 -3.63
C GLU A 109 -21.92 -1.83 -2.83
N ALA A 110 -21.84 -1.15 -1.69
CA ALA A 110 -22.99 -0.83 -0.85
C ALA A 110 -23.86 0.30 -1.41
N GLU A 111 -23.26 1.25 -2.14
CA GLU A 111 -23.97 2.36 -2.80
C GLU A 111 -24.62 1.98 -4.12
N GLY A 112 -24.25 0.84 -4.71
CA GLY A 112 -24.80 0.38 -5.98
C GLY A 112 -26.29 -0.02 -5.89
N ASP A 113 -27.07 0.39 -6.89
CA ASP A 113 -28.50 0.03 -7.01
C ASP A 113 -28.74 -1.41 -7.52
N GLY A 114 -27.67 -2.14 -7.87
CA GLY A 114 -27.72 -3.48 -8.49
C GLY A 114 -27.40 -4.61 -7.51
N PRO A 115 -27.88 -5.85 -7.77
CA PRO A 115 -27.53 -6.99 -6.94
C PRO A 115 -26.04 -7.35 -7.10
N ILE A 116 -25.34 -7.56 -5.97
CA ILE A 116 -23.93 -8.03 -5.92
C ILE A 116 -23.74 -9.37 -6.66
N TYR A 117 -24.83 -10.14 -6.78
CA TYR A 117 -24.88 -11.42 -7.44
C TYR A 117 -26.13 -11.54 -8.31
N ASP A 118 -25.93 -11.82 -9.59
CA ASP A 118 -26.99 -12.14 -10.53
C ASP A 118 -27.08 -13.68 -10.73
N PRO A 119 -28.25 -14.31 -10.52
CA PRO A 119 -28.40 -15.75 -10.70
C PRO A 119 -28.12 -16.26 -12.13
N GLU A 120 -28.18 -15.43 -13.17
CA GLU A 120 -27.87 -15.82 -14.54
C GLU A 120 -26.42 -15.48 -14.92
N HIS A 121 -25.96 -14.27 -14.60
CA HIS A 121 -24.69 -13.71 -15.06
C HIS A 121 -23.53 -13.91 -14.07
N GLY A 122 -23.83 -14.12 -12.78
CA GLY A 122 -22.85 -14.36 -11.73
C GLY A 122 -22.46 -13.09 -10.96
N HIS A 123 -21.19 -13.01 -10.54
CA HIS A 123 -20.68 -11.88 -9.77
C HIS A 123 -20.34 -10.69 -10.67
N ASP A 124 -20.84 -9.51 -10.30
CA ASP A 124 -20.31 -8.24 -10.78
C ASP A 124 -19.56 -7.56 -9.63
N LEU A 125 -18.22 -7.61 -9.68
CA LEU A 125 -17.39 -7.06 -8.62
C LEU A 125 -17.27 -5.55 -8.77
N PRO A 126 -17.32 -4.78 -7.67
CA PRO A 126 -17.08 -3.34 -7.72
C PRO A 126 -15.71 -3.06 -8.33
N SER A 127 -15.64 -2.01 -9.14
CA SER A 127 -14.41 -1.62 -9.79
C SER A 127 -14.32 -0.11 -9.98
N LEU A 128 -13.09 0.39 -9.87
CA LEU A 128 -12.74 1.80 -10.07
C LEU A 128 -11.81 1.95 -11.26
N PRO A 129 -11.98 2.98 -12.11
CA PRO A 129 -10.97 3.31 -13.11
C PRO A 129 -9.59 3.50 -12.45
N LEU A 130 -8.51 3.05 -13.08
CA LEU A 130 -7.16 3.06 -12.51
C LEU A 130 -6.74 4.44 -11.96
N HIS A 131 -7.10 5.51 -12.67
CA HIS A 131 -6.79 6.87 -12.20
C HIS A 131 -7.58 7.26 -10.94
N LYS A 132 -8.80 6.75 -10.76
CA LYS A 132 -9.61 6.93 -9.54
C LYS A 132 -9.08 6.11 -8.38
N ALA A 133 -8.72 4.85 -8.62
CA ALA A 133 -8.07 4.02 -7.60
C ALA A 133 -6.79 4.69 -7.06
N ARG A 134 -5.97 5.26 -7.96
CA ARG A 134 -4.79 6.05 -7.60
C ARG A 134 -5.08 7.31 -6.79
N GLN A 135 -6.21 7.97 -7.05
CA GLN A 135 -6.65 9.13 -6.27
C GLN A 135 -7.07 8.71 -4.85
N VAL A 136 -7.87 7.65 -4.75
CA VAL A 136 -8.38 7.11 -3.48
C VAL A 136 -7.25 6.69 -2.56
N MET A 137 -6.28 5.93 -3.08
CA MET A 137 -5.19 5.39 -2.27
C MET A 137 -4.11 6.43 -1.90
N THR A 138 -4.07 7.58 -2.58
CA THR A 138 -3.04 8.65 -2.49
C THR A 138 -1.59 8.25 -2.80
N ARG A 139 -1.25 6.95 -2.74
CA ARG A 139 0.03 6.33 -3.12
C ARG A 139 -0.08 5.54 -4.41
N ALA A 140 -0.12 6.27 -5.53
CA ALA A 140 -0.33 5.71 -6.85
C ALA A 140 0.73 4.70 -7.33
N ASP A 141 1.90 4.68 -6.68
CA ASP A 141 3.03 3.80 -6.97
C ASP A 141 2.77 2.35 -6.54
N PHE A 142 2.04 2.11 -5.46
CA PHE A 142 1.79 0.77 -4.92
C PHE A 142 0.81 -0.09 -5.73
N ILE A 143 0.02 0.52 -6.61
CA ILE A 143 -1.06 -0.20 -7.32
C ILE A 143 -0.55 -1.38 -8.15
N ARG A 144 0.67 -1.28 -8.69
CA ARG A 144 1.29 -2.36 -9.46
C ARG A 144 1.77 -3.50 -8.56
N ASP A 145 2.27 -3.16 -7.37
CA ASP A 145 2.72 -4.16 -6.42
C ASP A 145 1.52 -4.97 -5.91
N TYR A 146 0.41 -4.31 -5.60
CA TYR A 146 -0.82 -5.01 -5.20
C TYR A 146 -1.36 -5.95 -6.28
N ASP A 147 -1.25 -5.55 -7.56
CA ASP A 147 -1.59 -6.38 -8.72
C ASP A 147 -0.69 -7.62 -8.79
N HIS A 148 0.62 -7.44 -8.62
CA HIS A 148 1.59 -8.53 -8.62
C HIS A 148 1.39 -9.55 -7.48
N ILE A 149 0.95 -9.09 -6.31
CA ILE A 149 0.69 -9.95 -5.15
C ILE A 149 -0.77 -10.42 -5.04
N ASN A 150 -1.58 -10.19 -6.07
CA ASN A 150 -2.96 -10.65 -6.20
C ASN A 150 -3.89 -10.15 -5.07
N ILE A 151 -3.74 -8.90 -4.62
CA ILE A 151 -4.73 -8.24 -3.74
C ILE A 151 -5.79 -7.53 -4.58
N PHE A 152 -5.33 -6.74 -5.54
CA PHE A 152 -6.17 -6.11 -6.55
C PHE A 152 -5.80 -6.66 -7.92
N THR A 153 -6.67 -6.49 -8.91
CA THR A 153 -6.32 -6.75 -10.32
C THR A 153 -6.59 -5.50 -11.15
N ILE A 154 -5.63 -5.16 -12.02
CA ILE A 154 -5.80 -4.17 -13.07
C ILE A 154 -6.25 -4.89 -14.35
N THR A 155 -7.50 -4.69 -14.75
CA THR A 155 -8.06 -5.31 -15.96
C THR A 155 -7.45 -4.72 -17.24
N SER A 156 -7.64 -5.42 -18.36
CA SER A 156 -7.27 -4.90 -19.69
C SER A 156 -7.96 -3.57 -20.06
N SER A 157 -9.11 -3.27 -19.45
CA SER A 157 -9.83 -1.99 -19.58
C SER A 157 -9.36 -0.91 -18.59
N ALA A 158 -8.24 -1.13 -17.89
CA ALA A 158 -7.70 -0.25 -16.87
C ALA A 158 -8.69 0.02 -15.71
N MET A 159 -9.45 -1.00 -15.32
CA MET A 159 -10.28 -0.99 -14.12
C MET A 159 -9.55 -1.75 -13.01
N VAL A 160 -9.69 -1.27 -11.77
CA VAL A 160 -9.12 -1.85 -10.56
C VAL A 160 -10.26 -2.44 -9.75
N ARG A 161 -10.15 -3.71 -9.39
CA ARG A 161 -11.09 -4.42 -8.53
C ARG A 161 -10.33 -5.35 -7.59
N ALA A 162 -11.03 -5.96 -6.64
CA ALA A 162 -10.47 -7.08 -5.88
C ALA A 162 -10.00 -8.17 -6.86
N ASP A 163 -8.88 -8.82 -6.52
CA ASP A 163 -8.31 -9.85 -7.37
C ASP A 163 -9.31 -10.99 -7.64
N SER A 164 -10.03 -11.42 -6.60
CA SER A 164 -10.95 -12.54 -6.67
C SER A 164 -12.26 -12.27 -5.90
N VAL A 165 -13.29 -13.10 -6.15
CA VAL A 165 -14.53 -13.07 -5.36
C VAL A 165 -14.25 -13.33 -3.86
N PRO A 166 -13.46 -14.34 -3.47
CA PRO A 166 -12.99 -14.50 -2.09
C PRO A 166 -12.28 -13.27 -1.52
N MET A 167 -11.44 -12.59 -2.29
CA MET A 167 -10.75 -11.37 -1.85
C MET A 167 -11.74 -10.22 -1.60
N GLN A 168 -12.72 -10.01 -2.48
CA GLN A 168 -13.78 -9.01 -2.24
C GLN A 168 -14.60 -9.36 -0.98
N ARG A 169 -14.91 -10.64 -0.77
CA ARG A 169 -15.57 -11.10 0.47
C ARG A 169 -14.71 -10.79 1.69
N ALA A 170 -13.38 -10.92 1.58
CA ALA A 170 -12.45 -10.63 2.68
C ALA A 170 -12.45 -9.14 2.99
N PHE A 171 -12.43 -8.27 1.97
CA PHE A 171 -12.57 -6.82 2.16
C PHE A 171 -13.86 -6.48 2.90
N ARG A 172 -14.99 -7.09 2.50
CA ARG A 172 -16.29 -6.87 3.15
C ARG A 172 -16.27 -7.26 4.62
N GLU A 173 -15.71 -8.43 4.95
CA GLU A 173 -15.65 -8.89 6.34
C GLU A 173 -14.77 -7.98 7.19
N ILE A 174 -13.60 -7.57 6.68
CA ILE A 174 -12.65 -6.70 7.40
C ILE A 174 -13.22 -5.29 7.57
N CYS A 175 -13.77 -4.70 6.51
CA CYS A 175 -14.33 -3.34 6.57
C CYS A 175 -15.59 -3.25 7.44
N ALA A 176 -16.27 -4.39 7.67
CA ALA A 176 -17.41 -4.49 8.57
C ALA A 176 -17.01 -4.74 10.04
N GLU A 177 -15.73 -4.96 10.35
CA GLU A 177 -15.28 -5.15 11.74
C GLU A 177 -15.57 -3.88 12.57
N PRO A 178 -16.17 -4.00 13.78
CA PRO A 178 -16.46 -2.85 14.61
C PRO A 178 -15.20 -2.05 14.93
N GLY A 179 -15.20 -0.74 14.66
CA GLY A 179 -14.04 0.12 14.88
C GLY A 179 -13.01 0.14 13.75
N PHE A 180 -13.26 -0.57 12.63
CA PHE A 180 -12.32 -0.63 11.51
C PHE A 180 -11.96 0.75 10.96
N ARG A 181 -12.98 1.59 10.70
CA ARG A 181 -12.77 2.92 10.12
C ARG A 181 -11.96 3.81 11.05
N GLU A 182 -12.27 3.79 12.35
CA GLU A 182 -11.52 4.52 13.37
C GLU A 182 -10.08 4.02 13.47
N TYR A 183 -9.84 2.70 13.34
CA TYR A 183 -8.51 2.12 13.37
C TYR A 183 -7.68 2.47 12.12
N LEU A 184 -8.32 2.51 10.95
CA LEU A 184 -7.73 2.99 9.71
C LEU A 184 -7.37 4.48 9.80
N ASP A 185 -8.30 5.32 10.27
CA ASP A 185 -8.07 6.75 10.46
C ASP A 185 -6.96 7.02 11.47
N ALA A 186 -6.90 6.26 12.57
CA ALA A 186 -5.81 6.34 13.54
C ALA A 186 -4.45 5.99 12.92
N THR A 187 -4.41 4.98 12.05
CA THR A 187 -3.19 4.62 11.31
C THR A 187 -2.77 5.77 10.38
N LEU A 188 -3.70 6.31 9.58
CA LEU A 188 -3.44 7.41 8.66
C LEU A 188 -2.97 8.68 9.38
N GLN A 189 -3.62 9.02 10.50
CA GLN A 189 -3.24 10.16 11.33
C GLN A 189 -1.81 10.00 11.84
N ARG A 190 -1.46 8.81 12.34
CA ARG A 190 -0.12 8.53 12.84
C ARG A 190 0.94 8.65 11.75
N ILE A 191 0.68 8.18 10.53
CA ILE A 191 1.59 8.39 9.38
C ILE A 191 1.81 9.89 9.17
N SER A 192 0.73 10.67 9.13
CA SER A 192 0.78 12.11 8.92
C SER A 192 1.59 12.83 9.99
N ASP A 193 1.42 12.42 11.25
CA ASP A 193 2.16 12.98 12.39
C ASP A 193 3.66 12.73 12.26
N ILE A 194 4.09 11.51 11.93
CA ILE A 194 5.52 11.19 11.76
C ILE A 194 6.12 11.99 10.60
N GLU A 195 5.42 12.04 9.46
CA GLU A 195 5.88 12.82 8.32
C GLU A 195 5.96 14.32 8.64
N SER A 196 5.04 14.84 9.46
CA SER A 196 5.06 16.24 9.90
C SER A 196 6.28 16.55 10.78
N LEU A 197 6.62 15.64 11.69
CA LEU A 197 7.80 15.75 12.54
C LEU A 197 9.09 15.73 11.71
N GLY A 198 9.18 14.81 10.74
CA GLY A 198 10.30 14.75 9.79
C GLY A 198 10.48 16.03 8.97
N ARG A 199 9.38 16.71 8.59
CA ARG A 199 9.43 18.00 7.88
C ARG A 199 9.86 19.18 8.77
N THR A 200 9.69 19.08 10.09
CA THR A 200 10.03 20.16 11.04
C THR A 200 11.45 20.08 11.60
N ARG A 201 12.21 19.02 11.35
CA ARG A 201 13.59 18.85 11.83
C ARG A 201 14.61 18.98 10.70
N GLU A 202 15.12 20.19 10.50
CA GLU A 202 16.56 20.54 10.44
C GLU A 202 16.81 21.84 9.62
N LEU A 203 17.21 22.91 10.31
CA LEU A 203 18.12 23.89 9.73
C LEU A 203 19.54 23.37 9.97
N VAL A 204 20.09 22.59 9.04
CA VAL A 204 21.50 22.18 9.13
C VAL A 204 22.39 23.37 8.78
N ALA A 205 22.97 23.99 9.79
CA ALA A 205 24.00 25.02 9.69
C ALA A 205 25.32 24.42 9.17
N LYS A 206 25.44 24.24 7.84
CA LYS A 206 26.56 23.54 7.19
C LYS A 206 27.90 24.30 7.14
N ASP A 207 27.94 25.59 7.50
CA ASP A 207 29.14 26.44 7.35
C ASP A 207 29.66 27.03 8.68
N LEU A 208 29.76 26.21 9.72
CA LEU A 208 30.60 26.58 10.86
C LEU A 208 32.05 26.17 10.58
N VAL A 209 32.75 27.00 9.82
CA VAL A 209 34.21 26.97 9.78
C VAL A 209 34.73 27.29 11.19
N LEU A 210 35.76 26.56 11.63
CA LEU A 210 36.42 26.62 12.95
C LEU A 210 36.33 28.00 13.63
N GLY A 211 35.35 28.19 14.52
CA GLY A 211 35.22 29.38 15.37
C GLY A 211 34.05 30.34 15.06
N GLY A 212 33.25 30.10 14.02
CA GLY A 212 32.06 30.90 13.72
C GLY A 212 31.02 30.90 14.85
N LYS A 213 30.32 32.02 15.06
CA LYS A 213 29.23 32.15 16.04
C LYS A 213 27.96 32.65 15.36
N TYR A 214 26.81 32.11 15.75
CA TYR A 214 25.51 32.63 15.32
C TYR A 214 25.02 33.71 16.29
N VAL A 215 24.61 34.84 15.74
CA VAL A 215 23.89 35.87 16.49
C VAL A 215 22.43 35.81 16.05
N ILE A 216 21.55 35.47 16.99
CA ILE A 216 20.10 35.46 16.77
C ILE A 216 19.57 36.79 17.31
N ASN A 217 19.22 37.70 16.39
CA ASN A 217 18.62 38.98 16.74
C ASN A 217 17.11 38.91 16.53
N GLN A 218 16.37 39.21 17.60
CA GLN A 218 14.94 39.37 17.55
C GLN A 218 14.63 40.86 17.54
N GLU A 219 14.14 41.39 16.41
CA GLU A 219 13.72 42.78 16.34
C GLU A 219 12.51 42.99 17.25
N LYS A 220 12.61 43.96 18.16
CA LYS A 220 11.47 44.38 18.99
C LYS A 220 10.44 45.08 18.10
N GLY A 221 9.45 44.34 17.62
CA GLY A 221 8.27 44.86 16.93
C GLY A 221 8.00 44.31 15.53
N GLY A 222 8.85 43.43 14.99
CA GLY A 222 8.67 42.80 13.68
C GLY A 222 8.48 41.28 13.78
N PHE A 223 7.63 40.71 12.92
CA PHE A 223 7.43 39.25 12.78
C PHE A 223 8.60 38.61 12.01
N GLY A 224 9.82 38.71 12.53
CA GLY A 224 11.01 38.11 11.94
C GLY A 224 12.13 37.88 12.95
N LYS A 225 12.67 36.66 12.99
CA LYS A 225 13.95 36.36 13.64
C LYS A 225 15.03 36.40 12.57
N VAL A 226 16.02 37.28 12.72
CA VAL A 226 17.17 37.34 11.81
C VAL A 226 18.29 36.50 12.42
N ILE A 227 18.78 35.53 11.67
CA ILE A 227 19.94 34.70 12.04
C ILE A 227 21.12 35.19 11.20
N GLN A 228 22.15 35.74 11.85
CA GLN A 228 23.36 36.20 11.18
C GLN A 228 24.54 35.31 11.58
N LEU A 229 25.29 34.83 10.58
CA LEU A 229 26.56 34.13 10.78
C LEU A 229 27.66 35.18 10.97
N VAL A 230 28.43 35.08 12.05
CA VAL A 230 29.61 35.91 12.30
C VAL A 230 30.84 35.00 12.25
N MET A 231 31.72 35.24 11.30
CA MET A 231 33.04 34.59 11.24
C MET A 231 33.99 35.30 12.21
N PRO A 232 34.89 34.56 12.91
CA PRO A 232 35.97 35.17 13.65
C PRO A 232 36.88 35.97 12.69
N PRO A 233 37.48 37.08 13.13
CA PRO A 233 38.51 37.76 12.34
C PRO A 233 39.64 36.78 12.02
N GLU A 234 40.17 36.83 10.80
CA GLU A 234 41.41 36.13 10.46
C GLU A 234 42.54 36.77 11.28
N ASP A 235 43.28 35.95 12.04
CA ASP A 235 44.49 36.42 12.73
C ASP A 235 45.54 36.71 11.64
N ASP A 236 45.71 37.99 11.29
CA ASP A 236 46.85 38.47 10.51
C ASP A 236 48.11 38.37 11.39
N ASP A 237 48.81 37.24 11.33
CA ASP A 237 50.18 37.11 11.85
C ASP A 237 51.14 37.93 10.95
N ASP A 238 51.11 39.26 11.12
CA ASP A 238 52.17 40.18 10.68
C ASP A 238 53.29 40.17 11.75
N ASP A 239 54.19 39.18 11.68
CA ASP A 239 55.49 39.22 12.36
C ASP A 239 56.58 39.54 11.32
N ASP A 240 56.70 40.83 11.03
CA ASP A 240 57.80 41.41 10.26
C ASP A 240 58.52 42.38 11.19
N ASP A 241 59.57 41.92 11.89
CA ASP A 241 60.56 42.84 12.44
C ASP A 241 61.99 42.30 12.35
N LYS A 242 62.81 43.17 11.76
CA LYS A 242 64.20 43.00 11.36
C LYS A 242 65.13 43.07 12.56
N GLU A 243 66.23 42.32 12.55
CA GLU A 243 67.50 42.84 13.08
C GLU A 243 68.73 42.33 12.33
N GLU A 244 69.69 43.23 12.20
CA GLU A 244 70.78 43.25 11.24
C GLU A 244 71.98 42.34 11.58
N GLY A 245 72.56 41.75 10.53
CA GLY A 245 73.99 41.87 10.23
C GLY A 245 75.04 41.23 11.16
N LYS A 246 75.70 40.17 10.66
CA LYS A 246 77.17 40.15 10.50
C LYS A 246 77.63 39.01 9.58
N GLY A 247 78.56 39.35 8.70
CA GLY A 247 79.00 38.54 7.58
C GLY A 247 79.97 37.39 7.91
N GLY A 248 80.19 36.57 6.89
CA GLY A 248 81.20 35.51 6.87
C GLY A 248 81.23 34.85 5.49
N LYS A 249 82.25 35.21 4.72
CA LYS A 249 82.59 34.77 3.35
C LYS A 249 82.84 33.26 3.19
N ASN A 250 82.67 32.82 1.93
CA ASN A 250 83.46 31.83 1.18
C ASN A 250 83.39 30.34 1.59
N ASP A 251 83.52 29.36 0.69
CA ASP A 251 84.08 29.36 -0.66
C ASP A 251 83.44 28.27 -1.54
N SER A 252 83.40 28.61 -2.84
CA SER A 252 83.70 27.79 -4.05
C SER A 252 83.55 26.27 -4.03
#